data_AF-A0A9B0WLP0-F1
#
_entry.id   AF-A0A9B0WLP0-F1
#
_cell.length_a   1.000
_cell.length_b   1.000
_cell.length_c   1.000
_cell.angle_alpha   90.00
_cell.angle_beta   90.00
_cell.angle_gamma   90.00
#
_symmetry.space_group_name_H-M   'P 1'
#
loop_
_entity.id
_entity.type
_entity.pdbx_description
1 polymer ?
#
loop_
_entity_poly.entity_id
_entity_poly.type
_entity_poly.pdbx_seq_one_letter_code
_entity_poly.pdbx_strand_id
1 'polypeptide(L)'
;MAQEAEDERDYNLTEKQKAVKAKYPPVNRKYEYLDHTADVQLHAWGSTLEEAFEQCAMAMFGYMTDTGTVEPLHTVEVETQGDDLQSLLFHFLDEWLYKFSADEFFIPREVKVLNIDQRNFTLRSIGWGEEFSLSKHPQGTEVKAITYSAMQVYNEEKPEVFVIIDI
;
A
#
# COMPACT_ATOMS: atom_id res chain seq x y z
N MET A 1 3.80 -37.91 -16.68
CA MET A 1 5.10 -37.31 -17.03
C MET A 1 4.92 -35.80 -17.08
N ALA A 2 5.28 -35.14 -16.01
CA ALA A 2 5.73 -33.76 -15.93
C ALA A 2 6.62 -33.73 -14.66
N GLN A 3 7.84 -33.23 -14.80
CA GLN A 3 8.88 -33.26 -13.78
C GLN A 3 8.42 -32.57 -12.49
N GLU A 4 8.54 -33.26 -11.36
CA GLU A 4 8.48 -32.67 -10.01
C GLU A 4 9.70 -31.75 -9.87
N ALA A 5 9.50 -30.45 -10.05
CA ALA A 5 10.51 -29.45 -9.71
C ALA A 5 10.52 -29.30 -8.18
N GLU A 6 11.68 -29.51 -7.57
CA GLU A 6 11.92 -29.35 -6.13
C GLU A 6 11.69 -27.89 -5.73
N ASP A 7 10.56 -27.60 -5.09
CA ASP A 7 10.25 -26.28 -4.54
C ASP A 7 10.85 -26.13 -3.12
N GLU A 8 12.16 -26.36 -3.01
CA GLU A 8 12.91 -26.12 -1.78
C GLU A 8 13.32 -24.65 -1.69
N ARG A 9 12.76 -23.90 -0.71
CA ARG A 9 13.36 -22.62 -0.33
C ARG A 9 14.80 -22.84 0.14
N ASP A 10 15.74 -22.31 -0.65
CA ASP A 10 17.15 -22.29 -0.30
C ASP A 10 17.46 -21.07 0.55
N TYR A 11 18.29 -21.27 1.57
CA TYR A 11 18.67 -20.23 2.53
C TYR A 11 20.16 -20.02 2.44
N ASN A 12 20.63 -18.78 2.59
CA ASN A 12 22.06 -18.51 2.59
C ASN A 12 22.68 -19.00 3.91
N LEU A 13 23.29 -20.18 3.87
CA LEU A 13 23.87 -20.84 5.02
C LEU A 13 25.35 -20.50 5.17
N THR A 14 25.73 -20.06 6.37
CA THR A 14 27.12 -20.02 6.82
C THR A 14 27.76 -21.43 6.83
N GLU A 15 29.09 -21.50 6.78
CA GLU A 15 29.83 -22.77 6.78
C GLU A 15 29.53 -23.66 8.01
N LYS A 16 29.26 -23.04 9.17
CA LYS A 16 28.82 -23.76 10.37
C LYS A 16 27.45 -24.41 10.17
N GLN A 17 26.51 -23.74 9.49
CA GLN A 17 25.18 -24.27 9.20
C GLN A 17 25.24 -25.42 8.18
N LYS A 18 26.14 -25.33 7.20
CA LYS A 18 26.39 -26.44 6.25
C LYS A 18 26.96 -27.68 6.94
N ALA A 19 27.94 -27.50 7.82
CA ALA A 19 28.52 -28.61 8.59
C ALA A 19 27.49 -29.33 9.48
N VAL A 20 26.52 -28.59 10.03
CA VAL A 20 25.40 -29.15 10.78
C VAL A 20 24.44 -29.93 9.87
N LYS A 21 24.06 -29.36 8.71
CA LYS A 21 23.20 -30.04 7.73
C LYS A 21 23.81 -31.38 7.28
N ALA A 22 25.13 -31.46 7.19
CA ALA A 22 25.86 -32.68 6.79
C ALA A 22 26.07 -33.72 7.92
N LYS A 23 25.97 -33.31 9.19
CA LYS A 23 26.20 -34.20 10.34
C LYS A 23 25.08 -35.23 10.55
N TYR A 24 23.91 -34.99 9.99
CA TYR A 24 22.71 -35.78 10.21
C TYR A 24 22.12 -36.31 8.89
N PRO A 25 21.28 -37.36 8.94
CA PRO A 25 20.56 -37.84 7.76
C PRO A 25 19.69 -36.74 7.13
N PRO A 26 19.57 -36.70 5.79
CA PRO A 26 18.77 -35.70 5.10
C PRO A 26 17.27 -35.87 5.41
N VAL A 27 16.55 -34.76 5.38
CA VAL A 27 15.11 -34.72 5.59
C VAL A 27 14.40 -34.96 4.26
N ASN A 28 13.46 -35.90 4.22
CA ASN A 28 12.61 -36.13 3.05
C ASN A 28 11.50 -35.05 3.00
N ARG A 29 11.52 -34.16 1.99
CA ARG A 29 10.56 -33.06 1.83
C ARG A 29 9.53 -33.41 0.76
N LYS A 30 8.24 -33.30 1.11
CA LYS A 30 7.10 -33.58 0.22
C LYS A 30 6.05 -32.48 0.38
N TYR A 31 6.44 -31.26 0.11
CA TYR A 31 5.61 -30.06 0.16
C TYR A 31 6.07 -29.09 -0.94
N GLU A 32 5.21 -28.13 -1.26
CA GLU A 32 5.47 -27.04 -2.21
C GLU A 32 4.98 -25.73 -1.60
N TYR A 33 5.50 -24.59 -2.05
CA TYR A 33 5.03 -23.28 -1.62
C TYR A 33 3.87 -22.86 -2.53
N LEU A 34 2.74 -22.59 -1.89
CA LEU A 34 1.56 -22.03 -2.53
C LEU A 34 1.39 -20.60 -2.05
N ASP A 35 0.91 -19.74 -2.93
CA ASP A 35 0.92 -18.31 -2.68
C ASP A 35 0.10 -17.89 -1.45
N HIS A 36 0.57 -16.83 -0.79
CA HIS A 36 0.00 -16.20 0.40
C HIS A 36 -0.18 -14.70 0.09
N THR A 37 -1.41 -14.18 0.24
CA THR A 37 -1.67 -12.72 0.21
C THR A 37 -1.39 -12.14 1.59
N ALA A 38 -0.62 -11.05 1.65
CA ALA A 38 -0.44 -10.32 2.90
C ALA A 38 -1.29 -9.05 2.78
N ASP A 39 -2.27 -8.90 3.66
CA ASP A 39 -3.27 -7.85 3.57
C ASP A 39 -3.20 -6.98 4.83
N VAL A 40 -3.46 -5.68 4.72
CA VAL A 40 -3.66 -4.80 5.89
C VAL A 40 -4.90 -3.93 5.71
N GLN A 41 -5.67 -3.74 6.78
CA GLN A 41 -6.82 -2.83 6.78
C GLN A 41 -6.38 -1.44 7.28
N LEU A 42 -6.56 -0.44 6.44
CA LEU A 42 -6.49 0.96 6.79
C LEU A 42 -7.82 1.41 7.39
N HIS A 43 -7.76 2.15 8.48
CA HIS A 43 -8.90 2.88 9.06
C HIS A 43 -8.50 4.35 9.20
N ALA A 44 -9.28 5.24 8.59
CA ALA A 44 -9.02 6.67 8.61
C ALA A 44 -10.33 7.44 8.86
N TRP A 45 -10.22 8.61 9.46
CA TRP A 45 -11.36 9.44 9.85
C TRP A 45 -11.03 10.92 9.74
N GLY A 46 -12.07 11.75 9.75
CA GLY A 46 -11.94 13.20 9.70
C GLY A 46 -13.17 13.94 10.21
N SER A 47 -13.06 15.25 10.24
CA SER A 47 -14.16 16.20 10.47
C SER A 47 -15.02 16.36 9.22
N THR A 48 -14.49 16.01 8.04
CA THR A 48 -15.20 15.99 6.77
C THR A 48 -14.85 14.72 5.99
N LEU A 49 -15.64 14.41 4.96
CA LEU A 49 -15.39 13.26 4.08
C LEU A 49 -14.05 13.41 3.33
N GLU A 50 -13.72 14.63 2.92
CA GLU A 50 -12.43 14.98 2.34
C GLU A 50 -11.27 14.65 3.29
N GLU A 51 -11.40 15.02 4.56
CA GLU A 51 -10.38 14.70 5.56
C GLU A 51 -10.27 13.18 5.80
N ALA A 52 -11.38 12.45 5.84
CA ALA A 52 -11.33 10.99 5.95
C ALA A 52 -10.61 10.33 4.76
N PHE A 53 -10.85 10.82 3.53
CA PHE A 53 -10.21 10.31 2.32
C PHE A 53 -8.71 10.65 2.30
N GLU A 54 -8.34 11.91 2.55
CA GLU A 54 -6.93 12.32 2.55
C GLU A 54 -6.12 11.60 3.64
N GLN A 55 -6.72 11.37 4.82
CA GLN A 55 -6.09 10.57 5.88
C GLN A 55 -5.95 9.09 5.49
N CYS A 56 -6.83 8.54 4.65
CA CYS A 56 -6.69 7.18 4.14
C CYS A 56 -5.49 7.04 3.19
N ALA A 57 -5.27 8.04 2.31
CA ALA A 57 -4.05 8.10 1.50
C ALA A 57 -2.80 8.26 2.39
N MET A 58 -2.87 9.09 3.42
CA MET A 58 -1.76 9.22 4.39
C MET A 58 -1.46 7.93 5.13
N ALA A 59 -2.49 7.15 5.50
CA ALA A 59 -2.31 5.85 6.13
C ALA A 59 -1.61 4.85 5.20
N MET A 60 -1.96 4.85 3.91
CA MET A 60 -1.30 4.02 2.88
C MET A 60 0.18 4.37 2.76
N PHE A 61 0.52 5.65 2.56
CA PHE A 61 1.92 6.08 2.42
C PHE A 61 2.72 5.95 3.72
N GLY A 62 2.08 6.16 4.87
CA GLY A 62 2.68 5.92 6.18
C GLY A 62 3.04 4.45 6.43
N TYR A 63 2.43 3.51 5.70
CA TYR A 63 2.80 2.09 5.74
C TYR A 63 4.08 1.80 4.96
N MET A 64 4.33 2.58 3.90
CA MET A 64 5.51 2.45 3.04
C MET A 64 6.77 3.09 3.65
N THR A 65 6.61 4.20 4.37
CA THR A 65 7.72 4.95 4.99
C THR A 65 7.23 5.92 6.06
N ASP A 66 8.14 6.43 6.89
CA ASP A 66 7.87 7.60 7.72
C ASP A 66 7.76 8.85 6.84
N THR A 67 6.53 9.25 6.50
CA THR A 67 6.24 10.44 5.67
C THR A 67 6.69 11.74 6.33
N GLY A 68 6.95 11.75 7.64
CA GLY A 68 7.56 12.88 8.35
C GLY A 68 9.00 13.18 7.91
N THR A 69 9.68 12.22 7.26
CA THR A 69 11.02 12.38 6.68
C THR A 69 11.04 12.94 5.26
N VAL A 70 9.88 12.98 4.60
CA VAL A 70 9.71 13.46 3.22
C VAL A 70 9.66 14.98 3.19
N GLU A 71 10.45 15.60 2.32
CA GLU A 71 10.48 17.05 2.12
C GLU A 71 9.41 17.50 1.11
N PRO A 72 8.72 18.64 1.36
CA PRO A 72 7.65 19.14 0.49
C PRO A 72 8.21 19.94 -0.70
N LEU A 73 8.95 19.30 -1.61
CA LEU A 73 9.69 19.96 -2.70
C LEU A 73 8.87 20.14 -3.98
N HIS A 74 7.99 19.18 -4.26
CA HIS A 74 7.13 19.14 -5.44
C HIS A 74 5.68 18.99 -5.02
N THR A 75 4.76 19.38 -5.90
CA THR A 75 3.32 19.21 -5.70
C THR A 75 2.74 18.43 -6.87
N VAL A 76 2.01 17.37 -6.56
CA VAL A 76 1.30 16.53 -7.52
C VAL A 76 -0.19 16.71 -7.28
N GLU A 77 -0.96 16.76 -8.37
CA GLU A 77 -2.42 16.81 -8.34
C GLU A 77 -2.97 15.48 -8.85
N VAL A 78 -4.01 14.99 -8.19
CA VAL A 78 -4.76 13.79 -8.56
C VAL A 78 -6.24 14.15 -8.63
N GLU A 79 -6.81 13.98 -9.83
CA GLU A 79 -8.23 14.09 -10.12
C GLU A 79 -8.76 12.72 -10.52
N THR A 80 -9.90 12.31 -9.95
CA THR A 80 -10.49 11.01 -10.24
C THR A 80 -12.01 11.05 -10.11
N GLN A 81 -12.66 10.00 -10.58
CA GLN A 81 -14.11 9.84 -10.55
C GLN A 81 -14.49 8.38 -10.25
N GLY A 82 -15.67 8.19 -9.68
CA GLY A 82 -16.27 6.87 -9.41
C GLY A 82 -17.76 6.84 -9.79
N ASP A 83 -18.38 5.69 -9.54
CA ASP A 83 -19.83 5.51 -9.70
C ASP A 83 -20.57 5.68 -8.36
N ASP A 84 -19.83 5.62 -7.24
CA ASP A 84 -20.27 5.82 -5.87
C ASP A 84 -19.07 6.23 -4.98
N LEU A 85 -19.28 6.39 -3.66
CA LEU A 85 -18.19 6.76 -2.74
C LEU A 85 -17.11 5.68 -2.58
N GLN A 86 -17.45 4.40 -2.73
CA GLN A 86 -16.49 3.31 -2.57
C GLN A 86 -15.55 3.25 -3.78
N SER A 87 -16.10 3.27 -4.99
CA SER A 87 -15.33 3.35 -6.23
C SER A 87 -14.53 4.65 -6.33
N LEU A 88 -15.07 5.77 -5.84
CA LEU A 88 -14.32 7.01 -5.75
C LEU A 88 -13.11 6.90 -4.81
N LEU A 89 -13.27 6.28 -3.64
CA LEU A 89 -12.17 6.04 -2.70
C LEU A 89 -11.14 5.09 -3.28
N PHE A 90 -11.60 4.01 -3.94
CA PHE A 90 -10.74 3.05 -4.61
C PHE A 90 -9.86 3.75 -5.66
N HIS A 91 -10.46 4.44 -6.64
CA HIS A 91 -9.68 5.10 -7.69
C HIS A 91 -8.80 6.23 -7.15
N PHE A 92 -9.23 6.91 -6.08
CA PHE A 92 -8.40 7.91 -5.42
C PHE A 92 -7.11 7.31 -4.83
N LEU A 93 -7.21 6.21 -4.08
CA LEU A 93 -6.05 5.54 -3.51
C LEU A 93 -5.19 4.89 -4.61
N ASP A 94 -5.82 4.31 -5.62
CA ASP A 94 -5.14 3.63 -6.73
C ASP A 94 -4.34 4.61 -7.59
N GLU A 95 -4.89 5.80 -7.90
CA GLU A 95 -4.17 6.86 -8.62
C GLU A 95 -2.99 7.41 -7.80
N TRP A 96 -3.16 7.59 -6.49
CA TRP A 96 -2.05 7.96 -5.61
C TRP A 96 -0.97 6.88 -5.54
N LEU A 97 -1.37 5.61 -5.42
CA LEU A 97 -0.45 4.47 -5.47
C LEU A 97 0.28 4.42 -6.82
N TYR A 98 -0.41 4.67 -7.92
CA TYR A 98 0.18 4.75 -9.26
C TYR A 98 1.25 5.85 -9.35
N LYS A 99 1.04 7.02 -8.74
CA LYS A 99 2.07 8.08 -8.68
C LYS A 99 3.34 7.65 -7.96
N PHE A 100 3.22 6.78 -6.98
CA PHE A 100 4.35 6.15 -6.29
C PHE A 100 4.95 4.98 -7.08
N SER A 101 4.15 4.17 -7.77
CA SER A 101 4.64 2.91 -8.36
C SER A 101 5.11 3.02 -9.81
N ALA A 102 4.63 4.00 -10.59
CA ALA A 102 4.79 4.00 -12.05
C ALA A 102 5.41 5.28 -12.66
N ASP A 103 5.19 6.45 -12.05
CA ASP A 103 5.70 7.73 -12.59
C ASP A 103 7.06 8.12 -11.98
N GLU A 104 7.06 8.93 -10.91
CA GLU A 104 8.26 9.59 -10.37
C GLU A 104 8.72 8.98 -9.02
N PHE A 105 8.19 7.81 -8.66
CA PHE A 105 8.27 7.30 -7.28
C PHE A 105 7.86 8.36 -6.25
N PHE A 106 6.86 9.17 -6.59
CA PHE A 106 6.47 10.32 -5.79
C PHE A 106 5.85 9.83 -4.49
N ILE A 107 6.43 10.24 -3.37
CA ILE A 107 5.90 9.99 -2.04
C ILE A 107 5.43 11.33 -1.45
N PRO A 108 4.13 11.51 -1.16
CA PRO A 108 3.68 12.73 -0.51
C PRO A 108 4.08 12.71 0.97
N ARG A 109 4.57 13.85 1.45
CA ARG A 109 4.62 14.14 2.89
C ARG A 109 3.22 14.27 3.47
N GLU A 110 2.33 14.90 2.70
CA GLU A 110 0.93 15.13 3.07
C GLU A 110 0.08 15.18 1.79
N VAL A 111 -1.15 14.67 1.89
CA VAL A 111 -2.19 14.74 0.86
C VAL A 111 -3.34 15.58 1.40
N LYS A 112 -3.88 16.44 0.55
CA LYS A 112 -5.06 17.26 0.81
C LYS A 112 -6.11 17.02 -0.25
N VAL A 113 -7.30 16.58 0.16
CA VAL A 113 -8.45 16.53 -0.72
C VAL A 113 -9.10 17.92 -0.74
N LEU A 114 -9.13 18.54 -1.92
CA LEU A 114 -9.61 19.90 -2.11
C LEU A 114 -11.14 19.94 -2.22
N ASN A 115 -11.73 18.92 -2.84
CA ASN A 115 -13.18 18.81 -3.01
C ASN A 115 -13.59 17.36 -3.33
N ILE A 116 -14.74 16.95 -2.79
CA ILE A 116 -15.50 15.79 -3.24
C ILE A 116 -16.89 16.24 -3.69
N ASP A 117 -17.22 16.03 -4.96
CA ASP A 117 -18.59 16.15 -5.46
C ASP A 117 -19.34 14.85 -5.16
N GLN A 118 -20.14 14.83 -4.09
CA GLN A 118 -20.90 13.66 -3.69
C GLN A 118 -22.08 13.34 -4.63
N ARG A 119 -22.43 14.25 -5.56
CA ARG A 119 -23.52 14.04 -6.51
C ARG A 119 -23.03 13.37 -7.79
N ASN A 120 -21.85 13.76 -8.26
CA ASN A 120 -21.25 13.24 -9.49
C ASN A 120 -20.09 12.28 -9.22
N PHE A 121 -19.75 12.05 -7.95
CA PHE A 121 -18.65 11.21 -7.49
C PHE A 121 -17.31 11.56 -8.16
N THR A 122 -16.96 12.84 -8.14
CA THR A 122 -15.65 13.33 -8.60
C THR A 122 -14.85 13.88 -7.44
N LEU A 123 -13.53 13.69 -7.46
CA LEU A 123 -12.62 14.14 -6.42
C LEU A 123 -11.43 14.86 -7.03
N ARG A 124 -10.99 15.93 -6.36
CA ARG A 124 -9.72 16.60 -6.65
C ARG A 124 -8.87 16.71 -5.40
N SER A 125 -7.60 16.32 -5.50
CA SER A 125 -6.65 16.32 -4.40
C SER A 125 -5.28 16.78 -4.87
N ILE A 126 -4.49 17.29 -3.92
CA ILE A 126 -3.09 17.65 -4.12
C ILE A 126 -2.25 17.00 -3.03
N GLY A 127 -0.99 16.72 -3.32
CA GLY A 127 -0.04 16.23 -2.33
C GLY A 127 1.31 16.87 -2.58
N TRP A 128 2.04 17.16 -1.50
CA TRP A 128 3.37 17.75 -1.58
C TRP A 128 4.41 16.82 -0.97
N GLY A 129 5.53 16.66 -1.65
CA GLY A 129 6.52 15.66 -1.32
C GLY A 129 7.68 15.66 -2.30
N GLU A 130 8.29 14.51 -2.49
CA GLU A 130 9.45 14.33 -3.36
C GLU A 130 9.53 12.88 -3.85
N GLU A 131 10.52 12.58 -4.69
CA GLU A 131 10.82 11.21 -5.12
C GLU A 131 11.33 10.37 -3.94
N PHE A 132 10.83 9.14 -3.84
CA PHE A 132 11.22 8.22 -2.79
C PHE A 132 12.67 7.75 -2.94
N SER A 133 13.44 7.78 -1.85
CA SER A 133 14.83 7.32 -1.84
C SER A 133 15.15 6.55 -0.56
N LEU A 134 15.68 5.33 -0.70
CA LEU A 134 16.15 4.50 0.43
C LEU A 134 17.29 5.13 1.25
N SER A 135 17.99 6.12 0.69
CA SER A 135 19.03 6.85 1.43
C SER A 135 18.47 7.92 2.36
N LYS A 136 17.24 8.39 2.10
CA LYS A 136 16.56 9.44 2.88
C LYS A 136 15.42 8.87 3.73
N HIS A 137 14.62 7.98 3.16
CA HIS A 137 13.36 7.53 3.69
C HIS A 137 13.50 6.12 4.28
N PRO A 138 13.05 5.87 5.52
CA PRO A 138 13.05 4.55 6.12
C PRO A 138 12.21 3.56 5.29
N GLN A 139 12.73 2.36 5.05
CA GLN A 139 11.99 1.33 4.34
C GLN A 139 10.92 0.70 5.25
N GLY A 140 9.65 0.96 4.95
CA GLY A 140 8.49 0.26 5.49
C GLY A 140 8.12 -0.96 4.65
N THR A 141 6.83 -1.13 4.36
CA THR A 141 6.33 -2.24 3.53
C THR A 141 5.75 -1.69 2.24
N GLU A 142 6.07 -2.34 1.12
CA GLU A 142 5.47 -2.01 -0.17
C GLU A 142 3.96 -2.27 -0.13
N VAL A 143 3.19 -1.44 -0.83
CA VAL A 143 1.77 -1.68 -1.09
C VAL A 143 1.63 -2.03 -2.55
N LYS A 144 0.96 -3.13 -2.85
CA LYS A 144 0.81 -3.68 -4.20
C LYS A 144 -0.50 -3.25 -4.86
N ALA A 145 -1.59 -3.25 -4.10
CA ALA A 145 -2.91 -2.97 -4.65
C ALA A 145 -3.91 -2.50 -3.60
N ILE A 146 -4.89 -1.72 -4.04
CA ILE A 146 -6.10 -1.40 -3.29
C ILE A 146 -7.13 -2.51 -3.54
N THR A 147 -7.93 -2.86 -2.52
CA THR A 147 -8.99 -3.87 -2.68
C THR A 147 -10.35 -3.34 -2.25
N TYR A 148 -11.42 -3.84 -2.88
CA TYR A 148 -12.79 -3.64 -2.42
C TYR A 148 -13.16 -4.54 -1.23
N SER A 149 -12.26 -5.42 -0.79
CA SER A 149 -12.53 -6.37 0.28
C SER A 149 -12.84 -5.61 1.57
N ALA A 150 -14.07 -5.81 2.09
CA ALA A 150 -14.57 -5.13 3.28
C ALA A 150 -14.44 -3.58 3.25
N MET A 151 -14.46 -2.97 2.05
CA MET A 151 -14.40 -1.52 1.92
C MET A 151 -15.67 -0.89 2.50
N GLN A 152 -15.50 0.12 3.35
CA GLN A 152 -16.60 0.82 4.01
C GLN A 152 -16.34 2.32 3.99
N VAL A 153 -17.39 3.09 3.70
CA VAL A 153 -17.40 4.55 3.75
C VAL A 153 -18.60 4.97 4.59
N TYR A 154 -18.33 5.51 5.78
CA TYR A 154 -19.35 6.06 6.67
C TYR A 154 -19.30 7.58 6.55
N ASN A 155 -20.35 8.17 5.96
CA ASN A 155 -20.44 9.62 5.74
C ASN A 155 -21.50 10.23 6.67
N GLU A 156 -21.19 10.22 7.97
CA GLU A 156 -22.05 10.77 9.03
C GLU A 156 -21.36 11.99 9.71
N GLU A 157 -21.68 12.29 10.97
CA GLU A 157 -21.14 13.47 11.69
C GLU A 157 -19.60 13.42 11.85
N LYS A 158 -19.02 12.22 11.86
CA LYS A 158 -17.57 11.98 11.85
C LYS A 158 -17.26 10.98 10.74
N PRO A 159 -16.98 11.45 9.52
CA PRO A 159 -16.72 10.56 8.41
C PRO A 159 -15.52 9.66 8.67
N GLU A 160 -15.66 8.38 8.33
CA GLU A 160 -14.60 7.39 8.45
C GLU A 160 -14.65 6.37 7.31
N VAL A 161 -13.49 5.82 6.98
CA VAL A 161 -13.31 4.88 5.88
C VAL A 161 -12.46 3.71 6.30
N PHE A 162 -12.78 2.53 5.76
CA PHE A 162 -12.05 1.29 5.97
C PHE A 162 -11.69 0.71 4.61
N VAL A 163 -10.41 0.41 4.38
CA VAL A 163 -9.91 -0.12 3.11
C VAL A 163 -8.88 -1.20 3.37
N ILE A 164 -8.99 -2.35 2.71
CA ILE A 164 -7.95 -3.38 2.74
C ILE A 164 -7.02 -3.18 1.54
N ILE A 165 -5.71 -3.20 1.79
CA ILE A 165 -4.66 -3.14 0.76
C ILE A 165 -3.81 -4.41 0.81
N ASP A 166 -3.31 -4.83 -0.35
CA ASP A 166 -2.34 -5.92 -0.51
C ASP A 166 -0.92 -5.37 -0.39
N ILE A 167 -0.04 -6.05 0.36
CA ILE A 167 1.34 -5.64 0.69
C ILE A 167 2.37 -6.68 0.26
#